data_AF-G4QL33-F1
#
_entry.id   AF-G4QL33-F1
#
_cell.length_a   1.000
_cell.length_b   1.000
_cell.length_c   1.000
_cell.angle_alpha   90.00
_cell.angle_beta   90.00
_cell.angle_gamma   90.00
#
_symmetry.space_group_name_H-M   'P 1'
#
loop_
_entity.id
_entity.type
_entity.pdbx_description
1 polymer ?
#
loop_
_entity_poly.entity_id
_entity_poly.type
_entity_poly.pdbx_seq_one_letter_code
_entity_poly.pdbx_strand_id
1 'polypeptide(L)'
;MSFFNTNQKPKAKRGRQYEKVPVKDVGIDHQILCLHAAMSEKCFANPELFSEIEARIEMRYSAKQMSYGAYLTWLAILELKDKPSQFNEALLEKSVKMRNMRRATVFTQVLTEEERVIVINQL
;
A
#
# COMPACT_ATOMS: atom_id res chain seq x y z
N MET A 1 31.01 -10.21 -45.40
CA MET A 1 30.22 -8.96 -45.24
C MET A 1 29.44 -9.06 -43.94
N SER A 2 29.92 -8.34 -42.92
CA SER A 2 29.23 -8.11 -41.65
C SER A 2 27.98 -7.27 -41.87
N PHE A 3 26.94 -7.40 -41.04
CA PHE A 3 26.47 -6.33 -40.14
C PHE A 3 25.40 -6.90 -39.20
N PHE A 4 25.81 -7.26 -37.98
CA PHE A 4 24.92 -7.33 -36.83
C PHE A 4 24.48 -5.91 -36.47
N ASN A 5 23.18 -5.64 -36.52
CA ASN A 5 22.63 -4.38 -36.01
C ASN A 5 22.08 -4.60 -34.59
N THR A 6 22.98 -4.64 -33.60
CA THR A 6 22.61 -4.57 -32.18
C THR A 6 22.41 -3.11 -31.79
N ASN A 7 21.21 -2.58 -32.04
CA ASN A 7 20.81 -1.27 -31.51
C ASN A 7 20.40 -1.41 -30.03
N GLN A 8 21.37 -1.70 -29.16
CA GLN A 8 21.18 -1.62 -27.72
C GLN A 8 21.27 -0.15 -27.29
N LYS A 9 20.11 0.48 -27.08
CA LYS A 9 20.03 1.78 -26.39
C LYS A 9 20.66 1.62 -25.00
N PRO A 10 21.53 2.54 -24.54
CA PRO A 10 22.09 2.45 -23.20
C PRO A 10 20.96 2.54 -22.18
N LYS A 11 20.84 1.52 -21.31
CA LYS A 11 19.95 1.57 -20.14
C LYS A 11 20.39 2.74 -19.28
N ALA A 12 19.62 3.83 -19.32
CA ALA A 12 19.79 4.94 -18.41
C ALA A 12 19.83 4.39 -16.98
N LYS A 13 20.89 4.73 -16.23
CA LYS A 13 20.97 4.46 -14.79
C LYS A 13 19.75 5.11 -14.15
N ARG A 14 18.72 4.31 -13.87
CA ARG A 14 17.59 4.73 -13.03
C ARG A 14 18.14 4.93 -11.63
N GLY A 15 18.74 6.11 -11.39
CA GLY A 15 18.92 6.60 -10.04
C GLY A 15 17.57 6.46 -9.34
N ARG A 16 17.55 5.94 -8.11
CA ARG A 16 16.34 5.96 -7.29
C ARG A 16 16.00 7.42 -7.09
N GLN A 17 15.21 7.96 -7.99
CA GLN A 17 14.70 9.31 -7.93
C GLN A 17 13.66 9.25 -6.82
N TYR A 18 14.11 9.56 -5.60
CA TYR A 18 13.20 10.06 -4.58
C TYR A 18 12.65 11.36 -5.16
N GLU A 19 11.60 11.23 -5.96
CA GLU A 19 10.88 12.37 -6.51
C GLU A 19 10.45 13.22 -5.31
N LYS A 20 10.84 14.49 -5.31
CA LYS A 20 10.56 15.40 -4.20
C LYS A 20 9.04 15.49 -4.04
N VAL A 21 8.50 14.77 -3.06
CA VAL A 21 7.08 14.82 -2.75
C VAL A 21 6.78 16.24 -2.26
N PRO A 22 5.81 16.95 -2.85
CA PRO A 22 5.43 18.29 -2.41
C PRO A 22 5.16 18.30 -0.90
N VAL A 23 5.59 19.35 -0.19
CA VAL A 23 5.48 19.44 1.28
C VAL A 23 4.04 19.19 1.78
N LYS A 24 3.03 19.65 1.02
CA LYS A 24 1.61 19.40 1.30
C LYS A 24 1.21 17.92 1.31
N ASP A 25 1.84 17.13 0.45
CA ASP A 25 1.54 15.70 0.31
C ASP A 25 2.20 14.90 1.43
N VAL A 26 3.23 15.44 2.09
CA VAL A 26 3.89 14.82 3.25
C VAL A 26 2.94 14.73 4.44
N GLY A 27 2.13 15.77 4.69
CA GLY A 27 1.12 15.76 5.77
C GLY A 27 0.03 14.72 5.51
N ILE A 28 -0.46 14.64 4.27
CA ILE A 28 -1.46 13.64 3.87
C ILE A 28 -0.89 12.22 3.96
N ASP A 29 0.34 11.99 3.51
CA ASP A 29 0.99 10.68 3.61
C ASP A 29 1.19 10.23 5.06
N HIS A 30 1.51 11.16 5.95
CA HIS A 30 1.62 10.89 7.38
C HIS A 30 0.25 10.51 7.97
N GLN A 31 -0.79 11.28 7.66
CA GLN A 31 -2.15 10.98 8.08
C GLN A 31 -2.62 9.60 7.59
N ILE A 32 -2.37 9.27 6.32
CA ILE A 32 -2.70 7.95 5.75
C ILE A 32 -1.92 6.83 6.46
N LEU A 33 -0.64 7.06 6.82
CA LEU A 33 0.15 6.09 7.57
C LEU A 33 -0.44 5.83 8.97
N CYS A 34 -0.84 6.88 9.68
CA CYS A 34 -1.45 6.75 11.01
C CYS A 34 -2.82 6.06 10.96
N LEU A 35 -3.65 6.39 9.96
CA LEU A 35 -4.90 5.67 9.69
C LEU A 35 -4.64 4.17 9.46
N HIS A 36 -3.59 3.82 8.72
CA HIS A 36 -3.23 2.42 8.48
C HIS A 36 -2.74 1.69 9.74
N ALA A 37 -2.06 2.37 10.67
CA ALA A 37 -1.71 1.79 11.95
C ALA A 37 -2.97 1.44 12.76
N ALA A 38 -3.92 2.37 12.86
CA ALA A 38 -5.19 2.14 13.56
C ALA A 38 -6.05 1.05 12.88
N MET A 39 -6.09 1.01 11.54
CA MET A 39 -6.74 -0.08 10.79
C MET A 39 -6.14 -1.43 11.13
N SER A 40 -4.81 -1.51 11.23
CA SER A 40 -4.12 -2.75 11.58
C SER A 40 -4.50 -3.25 12.98
N GLU A 41 -4.47 -2.36 13.97
CA GLU A 41 -4.89 -2.66 15.34
C GLU A 41 -6.33 -3.20 15.37
N LYS A 42 -7.24 -2.55 14.64
CA LYS A 42 -8.64 -3.00 14.55
C LYS A 42 -8.78 -4.35 13.88
N CYS A 43 -8.01 -4.66 12.84
CA CYS A 43 -8.02 -5.97 12.19
C CYS A 43 -7.53 -7.08 13.12
N PHE A 44 -6.51 -6.81 13.95
CA PHE A 44 -6.05 -7.80 14.93
C PHE A 44 -7.04 -8.00 16.08
N ALA A 45 -7.80 -6.97 16.45
CA ALA A 45 -8.90 -7.10 17.40
C ALA A 45 -10.14 -7.82 16.82
N ASN A 46 -10.32 -7.76 15.48
CA ASN A 46 -11.48 -8.28 14.75
C ASN A 46 -11.01 -9.07 13.50
N PRO A 47 -10.52 -10.32 13.67
CA PRO A 47 -9.88 -11.07 12.60
C PRO A 47 -10.75 -11.35 11.36
N GLU A 48 -12.07 -11.26 11.47
CA GLU A 48 -13.02 -11.38 10.35
C GLU A 48 -12.78 -10.30 9.28
N LEU A 49 -12.29 -9.13 9.68
CA LEU A 49 -12.02 -8.01 8.77
C LEU A 49 -10.96 -8.38 7.72
N PHE A 50 -10.03 -9.29 8.03
CA PHE A 50 -9.06 -9.75 7.05
C PHE A 50 -9.74 -10.44 5.85
N SER A 51 -10.80 -11.21 6.09
CA SER A 51 -11.56 -11.89 5.03
C SER A 51 -12.32 -10.88 4.16
N GLU A 52 -12.84 -9.81 4.77
CA GLU A 52 -13.49 -8.73 4.02
C GLU A 52 -12.51 -7.94 3.15
N ILE A 53 -11.29 -7.70 3.66
CA ILE A 53 -10.23 -7.04 2.90
C ILE A 53 -9.78 -7.91 1.73
N GLU A 54 -9.63 -9.22 1.95
CA GLU A 54 -9.32 -10.19 0.90
C GLU A 54 -10.39 -10.19 -0.20
N ALA A 55 -11.68 -10.28 0.17
CA ALA A 55 -12.78 -10.19 -0.79
C ALA A 55 -12.76 -8.87 -1.59
N ARG A 56 -12.38 -7.75 -0.94
CA ARG A 56 -12.25 -6.45 -1.61
C ARG A 56 -11.07 -6.42 -2.58
N ILE A 57 -9.95 -7.05 -2.26
CA ILE A 57 -8.81 -7.20 -3.17
C ILE A 57 -9.26 -7.95 -4.43
N GLU A 58 -9.91 -9.11 -4.26
CA GLU A 58 -10.39 -9.94 -5.36
C GLU A 58 -11.43 -9.23 -6.24
N MET A 59 -12.37 -8.53 -5.61
CA MET A 59 -13.37 -7.71 -6.32
C MET A 59 -12.70 -6.60 -7.16
N ARG A 60 -11.77 -5.83 -6.59
CA ARG A 60 -11.10 -4.74 -7.32
C ARG A 60 -10.21 -5.26 -8.42
N TYR A 61 -9.56 -6.41 -8.23
CA TYR A 61 -8.72 -7.02 -9.25
C TYR A 61 -9.55 -7.57 -10.43
N SER A 62 -10.60 -8.34 -10.15
CA SER A 62 -11.53 -8.86 -11.18
C SER A 62 -12.21 -7.74 -11.97
N ALA A 63 -12.55 -6.62 -11.31
CA ALA A 63 -13.09 -5.42 -11.96
C ALA A 63 -12.03 -4.59 -12.72
N LYS A 64 -10.77 -5.03 -12.81
CA LYS A 64 -9.64 -4.32 -13.44
C LYS A 64 -9.36 -2.93 -12.84
N GLN A 65 -9.75 -2.72 -11.58
CA GLN A 65 -9.50 -1.49 -10.81
C GLN A 65 -8.17 -1.53 -10.03
N MET A 66 -7.42 -2.63 -10.17
CA MET A 66 -6.15 -2.85 -9.50
C MET A 66 -5.15 -3.48 -10.48
N SER A 67 -3.93 -2.96 -10.50
CA SER A 67 -2.85 -3.61 -11.27
C SER A 67 -2.46 -4.95 -10.65
N TYR A 68 -1.96 -5.89 -11.46
CA TYR A 68 -1.52 -7.18 -10.97
C TYR A 68 -0.43 -7.09 -9.88
N GLY A 69 0.50 -6.12 -10.00
CA GLY A 69 1.52 -5.90 -8.98
C GLY A 69 0.95 -5.41 -7.65
N ALA A 70 -0.08 -4.56 -7.69
CA ALA A 70 -0.79 -4.12 -6.48
C ALA A 70 -1.59 -5.26 -5.85
N TYR A 71 -2.25 -6.08 -6.67
CA TYR A 71 -2.96 -7.29 -6.25
C TYR A 71 -2.05 -8.25 -5.46
N LEU A 72 -0.92 -8.66 -6.07
CA LEU A 72 0.03 -9.53 -5.40
C LEU A 72 0.62 -8.91 -4.12
N THR A 73 0.91 -7.61 -4.14
CA THR A 73 1.48 -6.94 -2.95
C THR A 73 0.48 -6.93 -1.79
N TRP A 74 -0.82 -6.68 -2.05
CA TRP A 74 -1.83 -6.69 -0.99
C TRP A 74 -2.09 -8.09 -0.44
N LEU A 75 -2.17 -9.11 -1.30
CA LEU A 75 -2.30 -10.50 -0.84
C LEU A 75 -1.11 -10.94 0.00
N ALA A 76 0.12 -10.65 -0.43
CA ALA A 76 1.32 -10.98 0.32
C ALA A 76 1.36 -10.30 1.71
N ILE A 77 0.78 -9.10 1.87
CA ILE A 77 0.62 -8.46 3.18
C ILE A 77 -0.42 -9.22 4.01
N LEU A 78 -1.58 -9.58 3.44
CA LEU A 78 -2.62 -10.32 4.16
C LEU A 78 -2.18 -11.72 4.61
N GLU A 79 -1.31 -12.39 3.86
CA GLU A 79 -0.70 -13.67 4.26
C GLU A 79 0.07 -13.57 5.59
N LEU A 80 0.46 -12.37 6.01
CA LEU A 80 1.14 -12.13 7.29
C LEU A 80 0.17 -11.93 8.47
N LYS A 81 -1.15 -12.12 8.30
CA LYS A 81 -2.15 -11.91 9.36
C LYS A 81 -1.90 -12.71 10.65
N ASP A 82 -1.23 -13.86 10.56
CA ASP A 82 -0.87 -14.67 11.73
C ASP A 82 0.47 -14.25 12.36
N LYS A 83 1.11 -13.22 11.82
CA LYS A 83 2.42 -12.69 12.24
C LYS A 83 2.33 -11.16 12.43
N PRO A 84 1.71 -10.67 13.52
CA PRO A 84 1.40 -9.25 13.68
C PRO A 84 2.56 -8.29 13.48
N SER A 85 3.75 -8.65 13.97
CA SER A 85 4.97 -7.84 13.78
C SER A 85 5.35 -7.70 12.31
N GLN A 86 5.32 -8.79 11.53
CA GLN A 86 5.70 -8.78 10.11
C GLN A 86 4.63 -8.08 9.27
N PHE A 87 3.35 -8.28 9.59
CA PHE A 87 2.24 -7.58 8.96
C PHE A 87 2.37 -6.07 9.12
N ASN A 88 2.59 -5.59 10.35
CA ASN A 88 2.75 -4.18 10.65
C ASN A 88 3.97 -3.58 9.95
N GLU A 89 5.10 -4.29 9.95
CA GLU A 89 6.30 -3.87 9.24
C GLU A 89 6.03 -3.68 7.74
N ALA A 90 5.36 -4.64 7.10
CA ALA A 90 5.04 -4.60 5.68
C ALA A 90 4.01 -3.50 5.34
N LEU A 91 2.92 -3.41 6.11
CA LEU A 91 1.85 -2.44 5.87
C LEU A 91 2.31 -0.98 6.07
N LEU A 92 3.13 -0.75 7.09
CA LEU A 92 3.58 0.58 7.52
C LEU A 92 4.95 0.98 6.94
N GLU A 93 5.50 0.18 6.03
CA GLU A 93 6.78 0.46 5.36
C GLU A 93 6.77 1.87 4.73
N LYS A 94 7.83 2.64 4.96
CA LYS A 94 7.90 4.06 4.56
C LYS A 94 8.45 4.28 3.13
N SER A 95 8.56 3.22 2.32
CA SER A 95 9.00 3.34 0.93
C SER A 95 7.99 4.07 0.04
N VAL A 96 8.47 4.62 -1.08
CA VAL A 96 7.62 5.28 -2.09
C VAL A 96 6.57 4.31 -2.64
N LYS A 97 6.94 3.04 -2.84
CA LYS A 97 6.01 1.99 -3.28
C LYS A 97 4.86 1.87 -2.28
N MET A 98 5.16 1.63 -1.01
CA MET A 98 4.11 1.38 -0.01
C MET A 98 3.28 2.61 0.33
N ARG A 99 3.85 3.80 0.26
CA ARG A 99 3.08 5.06 0.31
C ARG A 99 2.04 5.14 -0.80
N ASN A 100 2.43 4.89 -2.04
CA ASN A 100 1.50 4.91 -3.18
C ASN A 100 0.43 3.82 -3.06
N MET A 101 0.81 2.63 -2.55
CA MET A 101 -0.14 1.58 -2.22
C MET A 101 -1.18 2.06 -1.20
N ARG A 102 -0.75 2.64 -0.07
CA ARG A 102 -1.66 3.16 0.97
C ARG A 102 -2.60 4.27 0.45
N ARG A 103 -2.18 5.11 -0.50
CA ARG A 103 -3.08 6.09 -1.13
C ARG A 103 -4.23 5.43 -1.91
N ALA A 104 -4.04 4.23 -2.42
CA ALA A 104 -5.04 3.44 -3.15
C ALA A 104 -5.51 2.22 -2.34
N THR A 105 -5.61 2.38 -1.01
CA THR A 105 -5.82 1.30 -0.04
C THR A 105 -7.02 0.39 -0.31
N VAL A 106 -6.89 -0.87 0.14
CA VAL A 106 -7.96 -1.88 0.20
C VAL A 106 -8.57 -2.00 1.61
N PHE A 107 -8.05 -1.25 2.59
CA PHE A 107 -8.55 -1.22 3.97
C PHE A 107 -9.71 -0.21 4.15
N THR A 108 -10.38 0.16 3.06
CA THR A 108 -11.59 0.98 3.11
C THR A 108 -12.66 0.27 3.93
N GLN A 109 -13.43 1.01 4.73
CA GLN A 109 -14.47 0.50 5.64
C GLN A 109 -13.98 -0.26 6.88
N VAL A 110 -12.66 -0.38 7.09
CA VAL A 110 -12.13 -0.93 8.36
C VAL A 110 -12.42 0.02 9.51
N LEU A 111 -12.13 1.31 9.34
CA LEU A 111 -12.47 2.35 10.31
C LEU A 111 -13.82 3.00 9.98
N THR A 112 -14.66 3.20 10.99
CA THR A 112 -15.84 4.08 10.90
C THR A 112 -15.42 5.54 10.70
N GLU A 113 -16.35 6.42 10.39
CA GLU A 113 -16.01 7.85 10.27
C GLU A 113 -15.57 8.43 11.61
N GLU A 114 -16.21 8.04 12.70
CA GLU A 114 -15.87 8.49 14.06
C GLU A 114 -14.44 8.08 14.42
N GLU A 115 -14.07 6.82 14.16
CA GLU A 115 -12.72 6.31 14.40
C GLU A 115 -11.67 7.04 13.53
N ARG A 116 -11.99 7.33 12.27
CA ARG A 116 -11.10 8.12 11.39
C ARG A 116 -10.86 9.51 11.97
N VAL A 117 -11.92 10.21 12.39
CA VAL A 117 -11.83 11.56 12.98
C VAL A 117 -10.98 11.53 14.25
N ILE A 118 -11.14 10.53 15.11
CA ILE A 118 -10.32 10.36 16.33
C ILE A 118 -8.84 10.26 15.96
N VAL A 119 -8.48 9.38 15.03
CA VAL A 119 -7.08 9.19 14.61
C VAL A 119 -6.50 10.48 14.02
N ILE A 120 -7.27 11.19 13.19
CA ILE A 120 -6.81 12.41 12.53
C ILE A 120 -6.60 13.57 13.52
N ASN A 121 -7.49 13.71 14.50
CA ASN A 121 -7.40 14.79 15.51
C ASN A 121 -6.26 14.59 16.51
N GLN A 122 -5.63 13.41 16.54
CA GLN A 122 -4.51 13.08 17.41
C GLN A 122 -3.13 13.29 16.75
N LEU A 123 -3.10 13.78 15.50
CA LEU A 123 -1.88 14.08 14.74
C LEU A 123 -1.40 15.52 14.96
#